data_AF-A0A942FLR7-F1
#
_entry.id   AF-A0A942FLR7-F1
#
_cell.length_a   1.000
_cell.length_b   1.000
_cell.length_c   1.000
_cell.angle_alpha   90.00
_cell.angle_beta   90.00
_cell.angle_gamma   90.00
#
_symmetry.space_group_name_H-M   'P 1'
#
loop_
_entity.id
_entity.type
_entity.pdbx_description
1 polymer ?
#
loop_
_entity_poly.entity_id
_entity_poly.type
_entity_poly.pdbx_seq_one_letter_code
_entity_poly.pdbx_strand_id
1 'polypeptide(L)' 'YSPDLNPIEMAFSKLKAHLRRIEARTIDDLWKAVGSICDLYSPVECWNYLQAAGYVAD' A
#
# COMPACT_ATOMS: atom_id res chain seq x y z
N TYR A 1 -15.29 12.25 7.98
CA TYR A 1 -14.18 11.69 7.19
C TYR A 1 -14.70 10.43 6.54
N SER A 2 -14.65 10.28 5.21
CA SER A 2 -15.10 9.06 4.51
C SER A 2 -13.89 8.17 4.22
N PRO A 3 -13.58 7.19 5.10
CA PRO A 3 -12.47 6.28 4.88
C PRO A 3 -12.61 5.45 3.60
N ASP A 4 -13.85 5.21 3.13
CA ASP A 4 -14.13 4.43 1.92
C ASP A 4 -13.73 5.14 0.62
N LEU A 5 -13.54 6.47 0.67
CA LEU A 5 -13.07 7.28 -0.45
C LEU A 5 -11.59 7.64 -0.29
N ASN A 6 -10.78 6.81 0.38
CA ASN A 6 -9.36 7.08 0.49
C ASN A 6 -8.55 5.93 -0.13
N PRO A 7 -8.06 6.08 -1.38
CA PRO A 7 -7.30 5.02 -2.06
C PRO A 7 -6.01 4.67 -1.31
N ILE A 8 -5.54 5.58 -0.45
CA ILE A 8 -4.39 5.34 0.42
C ILE A 8 -4.65 4.21 1.42
N GLU A 9 -5.89 4.01 1.88
CA GLU A 9 -6.20 3.00 2.91
C GLU A 9 -6.04 1.57 2.36
N MET A 10 -6.41 1.34 1.10
CA MET A 10 -6.20 0.05 0.44
C MET A 10 -4.70 -0.24 0.27
N ALA A 11 -3.96 0.74 -0.28
CA ALA A 11 -2.52 0.61 -0.44
C ALA A 11 -1.81 0.39 0.90
N PHE A 12 -2.14 1.18 1.94
CA PHE A 12 -1.54 1.04 3.27
C PHE A 12 -1.95 -0.24 3.99
N SER A 13 -3.14 -0.78 3.74
CA SER A 13 -3.57 -2.06 4.31
C SER A 13 -2.66 -3.20 3.82
N LYS A 14 -2.37 -3.26 2.51
CA LYS A 14 -1.40 -4.21 1.94
C LYS A 14 0.00 -3.99 2.52
N LEU A 15 0.46 -2.74 2.57
CA LEU A 15 1.79 -2.39 3.11
C LEU A 15 1.93 -2.85 4.57
N LYS A 16 0.95 -2.54 5.42
CA LYS A 16 0.92 -2.97 6.83
C LYS A 16 0.93 -4.50 6.95
N ALA A 17 0.17 -5.21 6.10
CA ALA A 17 0.13 -6.66 6.12
C ALA A 17 1.50 -7.29 5.82
N HIS A 18 2.22 -6.77 4.82
CA HIS A 18 3.57 -7.24 4.52
C HIS A 18 4.60 -6.84 5.59
N LEU A 19 4.57 -5.59 6.07
CA LEU A 19 5.48 -5.14 7.13
C LEU A 19 5.34 -5.98 8.41
N ARG A 20 4.10 -6.31 8.80
CA ARG A 20 3.84 -7.17 9.97
C ARG A 20 4.42 -8.57 9.83
N ARG A 21 4.52 -9.10 8.60
CA ARG A 21 5.12 -10.42 8.32
C ARG A 21 6.65 -10.40 8.36
N ILE A 22 7.27 -9.26 8.04
CA ILE A 22 8.73 -9.13 7.98
C ILE A 22 9.34 -9.01 9.39
N GLU A 23 8.60 -8.47 10.35
CA GLU A 23 9.04 -8.34 11.76
C GLU A 23 10.39 -7.63 11.94
N ALA A 24 10.68 -6.62 11.11
CA ALA A 24 11.92 -5.85 11.17
C ALA A 24 12.20 -5.29 12.58
N ARG A 25 13.43 -5.48 13.06
CA ARG A 25 13.86 -5.07 14.43
C ARG A 25 14.77 -3.85 14.45
N THR A 26 15.18 -3.37 13.28
CA THR A 26 16.02 -2.18 13.13
C THR A 26 15.38 -1.20 12.15
N ILE A 27 15.76 0.08 12.25
CA ILE A 27 15.30 1.12 11.32
C ILE A 27 15.79 0.84 9.90
N ASP A 28 17.02 0.35 9.74
CA ASP A 28 17.58 0.02 8.44
C ASP A 28 16.82 -1.13 7.77
N ASP A 29 16.48 -2.17 8.54
CA ASP A 29 15.67 -3.29 8.03
C ASP A 29 14.25 -2.83 7.69
N LEU A 30 13.68 -1.91 8.48
CA LEU A 30 12.38 -1.32 8.17
C LEU A 30 12.41 -0.56 6.85
N TRP A 31 13.43 0.26 6.59
CA TRP A 31 13.56 0.99 5.32
C TRP A 31 13.69 0.06 4.13
N LYS A 32 14.55 -0.97 4.23
CA LYS A 32 14.69 -1.98 3.18
C LYS A 32 13.40 -2.75 2.93
N ALA A 33 12.67 -3.09 4.01
CA ALA A 33 11.39 -3.78 3.95
C ALA A 33 10.35 -2.93 3.23
N VAL A 34 10.23 -1.64 3.57
CA VAL A 34 9.32 -0.71 2.89
C VAL A 34 9.64 -0.63 1.40
N GLY A 35 10.91 -0.46 1.03
CA GLY A 35 11.34 -0.43 -0.38
C GLY A 35 10.94 -1.71 -1.12
N SER A 36 11.26 -2.87 -0.55
CA SER A 36 10.93 -4.17 -1.15
C SER A 36 9.42 -4.40 -1.28
N ILE A 37 8.62 -3.87 -0.35
CA ILE A 37 7.16 -3.95 -0.42
C ILE A 37 6.60 -3.02 -1.49
N CYS A 38 7.18 -1.82 -1.66
CA CYS A 38 6.78 -0.90 -2.73
C CYS A 38 6.96 -1.52 -4.12
N ASP A 39 7.98 -2.36 -4.31
CA ASP A 39 8.20 -3.11 -5.56
C ASP A 39 7.11 -4.15 -5.85
N LEU A 40 6.27 -4.51 -4.88
CA LEU A 40 5.15 -5.43 -5.04
C LEU A 40 3.89 -4.77 -5.61
N TYR A 41 3.88 -3.46 -5.80
CA TYR A 41 2.76 -2.73 -6.37
C TYR A 41 2.94 -2.60 -7.88
N SER A 42 1.98 -3.14 -8.63
CA SER A 42 1.93 -2.90 -10.07
C SER A 42 1.21 -1.59 -10.39
N PRO A 43 1.51 -0.93 -11.52
CA PRO A 43 0.76 0.25 -11.96
C PRO A 43 -0.75 -0.02 -12.10
N VAL A 44 -1.12 -1.22 -12.56
CA VAL A 44 -2.53 -1.65 -12.71
C VAL A 44 -3.22 -1.76 -11.35
N GLU A 45 -2.55 -2.34 -10.36
CA GLU A 45 -3.08 -2.43 -8.99
C GLU A 45 -3.30 -1.03 -8.38
N CYS A 46 -2.34 -0.12 -8.57
CA CYS A 46 -2.47 1.27 -8.13
C CYS A 46 -3.65 1.98 -8.80
N TRP A 47 -3.85 1.75 -10.11
CA TRP A 47 -5.01 2.27 -10.84
C TRP A 47 -6.32 1.75 -10.25
N ASN A 48 -6.39 0.45 -9.95
CA ASN A 48 -7.57 -0.16 -9.35
C ASN A 48 -7.91 0.42 -7.97
N TYR A 49 -6.91 0.83 -7.17
CA TYR A 49 -7.17 1.54 -5.91
C TYR A 49 -7.82 2.91 -6.12
N LEU A 50 -7.33 3.67 -7.11
CA LEU A 50 -7.92 4.96 -7.47
C LEU A 50 -9.36 4.79 -7.98
N GLN A 51 -9.60 3.76 -8.80
CA GLN A 51 -10.91 3.46 -9.35
C GLN A 51 -11.89 3.03 -8.25
N ALA A 52 -11.46 2.12 -7.36
CA ALA A 52 -12.27 1.66 -6.23
C ALA A 52 -12.67 2.81 -5.28
N ALA A 53 -11.81 3.81 -5.13
CA ALA A 53 -12.09 5.00 -4.33
C ALA A 53 -12.83 6.11 -5.10
N GLY A 54 -13.19 5.90 -6.37
CA GLY A 54 -13.96 6.84 -7.19
C GLY A 54 -13.18 8.05 -7.71
N TYR A 55 -11.85 7.99 -7.74
CA TYR A 55 -10.98 9.08 -8.21
C TYR A 55 -10.70 9.07 -9.71
N VAL A 56 -11.00 7.97 -10.39
CA VAL A 56 -10.83 7.83 -11.84
C VAL A 56 -12.09 7.19 -12.44
N ALA A 57 -12.40 7.58 -13.68
CA ALA A 57 -13.46 6.97 -14.47
C ALA A 57 -12.96 5.68 -15.15
N ASP A 58 -13.90 4.80 -15.53
CA ASP A 58 -13.65 3.64 -16.41
C ASP A 58 -13.13 4.06 -17.80
#